data_AF-F0YJI3-F1
#
_entry.id   AF-F0YJI3-F1
#
_cell.length_a   1.000
_cell.length_b   1.000
_cell.length_c   1.000
_cell.angle_alpha   90.00
_cell.angle_beta   90.00
_cell.angle_gamma   90.00
#
_symmetry.space_group_name_H-M   'P 1'
#
loop_
_entity.id
_entity.type
_entity.pdbx_description
1 polymer ?
#
loop_
_entity_poly.entity_id
_entity_poly.type
_entity_poly.pdbx_seq_one_letter_code
_entity_poly.pdbx_strand_id
1 'polypeptide(L)'
;MHRVEIIQSGKHCLRLRRVRTYVFALRQRWLYENQRALLQIHRLHEQRDSNQALLRWCSAKQSQLSTVNVLNDCFHIWHSGPFATINGFRLGRNHTTQVDWNEINAALGDILLLLATIDYNFSRYTLSLI
;
A
#
# COMPACT_ATOMS: atom_id res chain seq x y z
N MET A 1 -2.19 -23.34 -80.90
CA MET A 1 -1.44 -23.57 -79.65
C MET A 1 -1.27 -22.30 -78.80
N HIS A 2 -0.95 -21.12 -79.36
CA HIS A 2 -0.78 -19.85 -78.60
C HIS A 2 -1.95 -19.37 -77.71
N ARG A 3 -3.22 -19.63 -78.08
CA ARG A 3 -4.38 -19.13 -77.31
C ARG A 3 -4.50 -19.78 -75.93
N VAL A 4 -4.05 -21.03 -75.78
CA VAL A 4 -4.12 -21.77 -74.51
C VAL A 4 -3.09 -21.23 -73.52
N GLU A 5 -1.89 -20.88 -73.97
CA GLU A 5 -0.82 -20.29 -73.14
C GLU A 5 -1.19 -18.89 -72.64
N ILE A 6 -1.82 -18.05 -73.47
CA ILE A 6 -2.27 -16.72 -73.07
C ILE A 6 -3.36 -16.81 -71.99
N ILE A 7 -4.29 -17.77 -72.11
CA ILE A 7 -5.32 -18.01 -71.09
C ILE A 7 -4.71 -18.58 -69.81
N GLN A 8 -3.71 -19.47 -69.91
CA GLN A 8 -2.99 -20.00 -68.74
C GLN A 8 -2.18 -18.91 -68.04
N SER A 9 -1.49 -18.05 -68.79
CA SER A 9 -0.74 -16.89 -68.27
C SER A 9 -1.66 -15.86 -67.61
N GLY A 10 -2.81 -15.55 -68.22
CA GLY A 10 -3.83 -14.68 -67.64
C GLY A 10 -4.45 -15.23 -66.35
N LYS A 11 -4.77 -16.54 -66.33
CA LYS A 11 -5.24 -17.23 -65.12
C LYS A 11 -4.18 -17.25 -64.01
N HIS A 12 -2.91 -17.41 -64.36
CA HIS A 12 -1.79 -17.37 -63.41
C HIS A 12 -1.62 -15.96 -62.82
N CYS A 13 -1.67 -14.91 -63.64
CA CYS A 13 -1.59 -13.53 -63.18
C CYS A 13 -2.75 -13.15 -62.24
N LEU A 14 -3.99 -13.55 -62.55
CA LEU A 14 -5.15 -13.32 -61.68
C LEU A 14 -5.04 -14.06 -60.34
N ARG A 15 -4.48 -15.28 -60.35
CA ARG A 15 -4.23 -16.06 -59.12
C ARG A 15 -3.20 -15.38 -58.23
N LEU A 16 -2.06 -14.95 -58.80
CA LEU A 16 -1.03 -14.21 -58.07
C LEU A 16 -1.56 -12.89 -57.50
N ARG A 17 -2.40 -12.17 -58.26
CA ARG A 17 -3.03 -10.92 -57.80
C ARG A 17 -3.97 -11.17 -56.62
N ARG A 18 -4.78 -12.23 -56.65
CA ARG A 18 -5.64 -12.64 -55.53
C ARG A 18 -4.85 -13.02 -54.27
N VAL A 19 -3.78 -13.81 -54.42
CA VAL A 19 -2.92 -14.17 -53.29
C VAL A 19 -2.27 -12.93 -52.70
N ARG A 20 -1.77 -12.02 -53.54
CA ARG A 20 -1.14 -10.77 -53.09
C ARG A 20 -2.12 -9.87 -52.34
N THR A 21 -3.36 -9.72 -52.81
CA THR A 21 -4.40 -8.95 -52.09
C THR A 21 -4.81 -9.62 -50.79
N TYR A 22 -4.91 -10.95 -50.77
CA TYR A 22 -5.26 -11.70 -49.58
C TYR A 22 -4.18 -11.59 -48.50
N VAL A 23 -2.91 -11.81 -48.87
CA VAL A 23 -1.76 -11.65 -47.98
C VAL A 23 -1.65 -10.20 -47.47
N PHE A 24 -1.90 -9.21 -48.34
CA PHE A 24 -1.94 -7.81 -47.93
C PHE A 24 -3.05 -7.53 -46.92
N ALA A 25 -4.27 -8.03 -47.16
CA ALA A 25 -5.40 -7.86 -46.25
C ALA A 25 -5.16 -8.54 -44.89
N LEU A 26 -4.60 -9.75 -44.88
CA LEU A 26 -4.22 -10.46 -43.66
C LEU A 26 -3.17 -9.69 -42.87
N ARG A 27 -2.15 -9.14 -43.54
CA ARG A 27 -1.12 -8.33 -42.89
C ARG A 27 -1.72 -7.06 -42.25
N GLN A 28 -2.61 -6.38 -42.94
CA GLN A 28 -3.30 -5.19 -42.40
C GLN A 28 -4.12 -5.53 -41.16
N ARG A 29 -4.87 -6.64 -41.21
CA ARG A 29 -5.65 -7.13 -40.06
C ARG A 29 -4.75 -7.45 -38.87
N TRP A 30 -3.67 -8.18 -39.11
CA TRP A 30 -2.70 -8.54 -38.07
C TRP A 30 -2.04 -7.30 -37.44
N LEU A 31 -1.67 -6.31 -38.26
CA LEU A 31 -1.11 -5.05 -37.75
C LEU A 31 -2.12 -4.31 -36.87
N TYR A 32 -3.38 -4.23 -37.31
CA TYR A 32 -4.45 -3.61 -36.53
C TYR A 32 -4.69 -4.32 -35.20
N GLU A 33 -4.79 -5.65 -35.21
CA GLU A 33 -4.99 -6.46 -34.00
C GLU A 33 -3.82 -6.30 -33.02
N ASN A 34 -2.58 -6.32 -33.50
CA ASN A 34 -1.41 -6.07 -32.65
C ASN A 34 -1.36 -4.66 -32.09
N GLN A 35 -1.65 -3.65 -32.91
CA GLN A 35 -1.66 -2.26 -32.44
C GLN A 35 -2.70 -2.07 -31.33
N ARG A 36 -3.87 -2.71 -31.46
CA ARG A 36 -4.89 -2.70 -30.39
C ARG A 36 -4.39 -3.38 -29.12
N ALA A 37 -3.78 -4.56 -29.25
CA ALA A 37 -3.23 -5.29 -28.11
C ALA A 37 -2.16 -4.46 -27.38
N LEU A 38 -1.25 -3.82 -28.12
CA LEU A 38 -0.21 -2.94 -27.57
C LEU A 38 -0.80 -1.75 -26.81
N LEU A 39 -1.82 -1.09 -27.38
CA LEU A 39 -2.51 0.03 -26.71
C LEU A 39 -3.24 -0.40 -25.43
N GLN A 40 -3.74 -1.63 -25.39
CA GLN A 40 -4.39 -2.17 -24.20
C GLN A 40 -3.36 -2.47 -23.11
N ILE A 41 -2.22 -3.09 -23.47
CA ILE A 41 -1.11 -3.33 -22.54
C ILE A 41 -0.59 -2.01 -21.96
N HIS A 42 -0.39 -0.99 -22.81
CA HIS A 42 0.06 0.33 -22.35
C HIS A 42 -0.90 0.93 -21.31
N ARG A 43 -2.21 0.92 -21.59
CA ARG A 43 -3.22 1.43 -20.65
C ARG A 43 -3.20 0.68 -19.33
N LEU A 44 -3.09 -0.65 -19.36
CA LEU A 44 -3.03 -1.45 -18.15
C LEU A 44 -1.74 -1.19 -17.35
N HIS A 45 -0.61 -0.98 -18.02
CA HIS A 45 0.63 -0.60 -17.37
C HIS A 45 0.53 0.79 -16.72
N GLU A 46 -0.02 1.78 -17.41
CA GLU A 46 -0.24 3.12 -16.84
C GLU A 46 -1.16 3.08 -15.61
N GLN A 47 -2.23 2.29 -15.66
CA GLN A 47 -3.12 2.07 -14.52
C GLN A 47 -2.43 1.35 -13.36
N ARG A 48 -1.59 0.35 -13.66
CA ARG A 48 -0.81 -0.34 -12.63
C ARG A 48 0.18 0.61 -11.97
N ASP A 49 0.90 1.38 -12.77
CA ASP A 49 1.96 2.26 -12.29
C ASP A 49 1.39 3.43 -11.47
N SER A 50 0.24 3.98 -11.86
CA SER A 50 -0.47 4.99 -11.06
C SER A 50 -0.97 4.44 -9.72
N ASN A 51 -1.58 3.25 -9.72
CA ASN A 51 -2.00 2.57 -8.49
C ASN A 51 -0.80 2.24 -7.60
N GLN A 52 0.31 1.80 -8.18
CA GLN A 52 1.52 1.48 -7.43
C GLN A 52 2.15 2.73 -6.82
N ALA A 53 2.13 3.86 -7.51
CA ALA A 53 2.58 5.14 -6.97
C ALA A 53 1.72 5.57 -5.77
N LEU A 54 0.39 5.43 -5.87
CA LEU A 54 -0.53 5.73 -4.77
C LEU A 54 -0.28 4.82 -3.57
N LEU A 55 -0.11 3.51 -3.79
CA LEU A 55 0.21 2.56 -2.73
C LEU A 55 1.51 2.94 -2.02
N ARG A 56 2.58 3.26 -2.77
CA ARG A 56 3.84 3.71 -2.18
C ARG A 56 3.66 4.98 -1.35
N TRP A 57 2.89 5.94 -1.83
CA TRP A 57 2.60 7.18 -1.10
C TRP A 57 1.81 6.90 0.20
N CYS A 58 0.75 6.09 0.13
CA CYS A 58 -0.05 5.71 1.30
C CYS A 58 0.81 4.97 2.33
N SER A 59 1.62 3.99 1.90
CA SER A 59 2.52 3.25 2.79
C SER A 59 3.56 4.15 3.44
N ALA A 60 4.20 5.05 2.68
CA ALA A 60 5.14 6.02 3.23
C ALA A 60 4.47 6.93 4.26
N LYS A 61 3.24 7.40 3.98
CA LYS A 61 2.47 8.22 4.92
C LYS A 61 2.10 7.44 6.17
N GLN A 62 1.69 6.18 6.02
CA GLN A 62 1.41 5.30 7.15
C GLN A 62 2.65 5.07 8.01
N SER A 63 3.82 4.84 7.40
CA SER A 63 5.08 4.73 8.14
C SER A 63 5.38 6.00 8.93
N GLN A 64 5.22 7.18 8.33
CA GLN A 64 5.38 8.45 9.04
C GLN A 64 4.40 8.61 10.22
N LEU A 65 3.15 8.22 10.05
CA LEU A 65 2.15 8.28 11.13
C LEU A 65 2.44 7.24 12.23
N SER A 66 2.93 6.06 11.87
CA SER A 66 3.33 5.04 12.86
C SER A 66 4.57 5.44 13.67
N THR A 67 5.46 6.25 13.09
CA THR A 67 6.64 6.77 13.81
C THR A 67 6.28 7.86 14.82
N VAL A 68 5.20 8.60 14.58
CA VAL A 68 4.61 9.48 15.60
C VAL A 68 3.77 8.59 16.51
N ASN A 69 4.45 7.93 17.45
CA ASN A 69 3.77 7.11 18.43
C ASN A 69 3.00 8.04 19.37
N VAL A 70 1.76 8.37 19.02
CA VAL A 70 0.87 9.23 19.82
C VAL A 70 0.79 8.76 21.27
N LEU A 71 0.94 7.45 21.52
CA LEU A 71 0.99 6.90 22.87
C LEU A 71 2.24 7.36 23.64
N ASN A 72 3.39 7.53 22.97
CA ASN A 72 4.60 8.04 23.60
C ASN A 72 4.50 9.54 23.92
N ASP A 73 3.75 10.30 23.12
CA ASP A 73 3.47 11.72 23.40
C ASP A 73 2.41 11.88 24.51
N CYS A 74 1.40 11.01 24.56
CA CYS A 74 0.35 11.02 25.59
C CYS A 74 0.79 10.42 26.93
N PHE A 75 1.71 9.44 26.89
CA PHE A 75 2.22 8.74 28.06
C PHE A 75 3.75 8.73 28.02
N HIS A 76 4.34 9.84 28.44
CA HIS A 76 5.78 9.99 28.44
C HIS A 76 6.40 9.22 29.61
N ILE A 77 6.89 8.01 29.34
CA ILE A 77 7.55 7.16 30.33
C ILE A 77 9.05 7.50 30.35
N TRP A 78 9.54 7.96 31.50
CA TRP A 78 10.93 8.34 31.71
C TRP A 78 11.40 7.95 33.11
N HIS A 79 12.55 8.46 33.55
CA HIS A 79 13.05 8.29 34.90
C HIS A 79 13.67 9.59 35.44
N SER A 80 13.51 9.82 36.73
CA SER A 80 14.13 10.92 37.45
C SER A 80 14.89 10.37 38.66
N GLY A 81 16.21 10.26 38.51
CA GLY A 81 17.07 9.60 39.49
C GLY A 81 16.67 8.13 39.69
N PRO A 82 16.33 7.69 40.93
CA PRO A 82 15.94 6.31 41.22
C PRO A 82 14.46 5.99 40.91
N PHE A 83 13.64 6.97 40.52
CA PHE A 83 12.21 6.78 40.28
C PHE A 83 11.89 6.73 38.79
N ALA A 84 10.96 5.85 38.42
CA ALA A 84 10.30 5.92 37.12
C ALA A 84 9.27 7.06 37.13
N THR A 85 9.06 7.70 35.99
CA THR A 85 8.08 8.78 35.83
C THR A 85 7.17 8.51 34.64
N ILE A 86 5.88 8.80 34.78
CA ILE A 86 4.93 8.85 33.66
C ILE A 86 4.30 10.24 33.62
N ASN A 87 4.36 10.91 32.47
CA ASN A 87 3.88 12.30 32.30
C ASN A 87 4.45 13.29 33.34
N GLY A 88 5.66 13.00 33.85
CA GLY A 88 6.33 13.79 34.89
C GLY A 88 5.97 13.42 36.33
N PHE A 89 4.98 12.56 36.57
CA PHE A 89 4.64 12.06 37.91
C PHE A 89 5.55 10.90 38.32
N ARG A 90 6.12 10.95 39.53
CA ARG A 90 7.07 9.94 40.03
C ARG A 90 6.36 8.75 40.66
N LEU A 91 6.79 7.56 40.28
CA LEU A 91 6.34 6.29 40.84
C LEU A 91 7.36 5.78 41.85
N GLY A 92 7.02 5.91 43.13
CA GLY A 92 7.76 5.29 44.22
C GLY A 92 8.00 6.22 45.40
N ARG A 93 8.43 5.63 46.52
CA ARG A 93 8.88 6.36 47.71
C ARG A 93 10.21 5.75 48.14
N ASN A 94 11.19 6.60 48.42
CA ASN A 94 12.46 6.21 49.01
C ASN A 94 12.60 6.85 50.40
N HIS A 95 13.46 6.32 51.25
CA HIS A 95 13.73 6.84 52.59
C HIS A 95 14.17 8.32 52.57
N THR A 96 14.86 8.75 51.50
CA THR A 96 15.32 10.13 51.28
C THR A 96 14.31 11.04 50.62
N THR A 97 13.34 10.50 49.87
CA THR A 97 12.37 11.28 49.08
C THR A 97 11.01 10.60 49.12
N GLN A 98 10.10 11.21 49.86
CA GLN A 98 8.72 10.76 49.95
C GLN A 98 7.86 11.52 48.94
N VAL A 99 7.47 10.83 47.87
CA VAL A 99 6.50 11.33 46.90
C VAL A 99 5.10 11.32 47.53
N ASP A 100 4.30 12.35 47.24
CA ASP A 100 2.94 12.46 47.75
C ASP A 100 2.06 11.35 47.16
N TRP A 101 1.10 10.86 47.96
CA TRP A 101 0.16 9.84 47.52
C TRP A 101 -0.68 10.31 46.33
N ASN A 102 -0.99 11.61 46.26
CA ASN A 102 -1.71 12.19 45.13
C ASN A 102 -0.92 12.07 43.82
N GLU A 103 0.40 12.27 43.87
CA GLU A 103 1.29 12.16 42.69
C GLU A 103 1.38 10.69 42.23
N ILE A 104 1.48 9.74 43.17
CA ILE A 104 1.49 8.30 42.87
C ILE A 104 0.15 7.86 42.26
N ASN A 105 -0.97 8.31 42.83
CA ASN A 105 -2.29 7.98 42.32
C ASN A 105 -2.53 8.55 40.92
N ALA A 106 -2.05 9.77 40.64
CA ALA A 106 -2.09 10.36 39.30
C ALA A 106 -1.29 9.51 38.29
N ALA A 107 -0.06 9.13 38.66
CA ALA A 107 0.78 8.26 37.83
C ALA A 107 0.14 6.89 37.55
N LEU A 108 -0.50 6.28 38.55
CA LEU A 108 -1.22 5.01 38.38
C LEU A 108 -2.46 5.16 37.50
N GLY A 109 -3.17 6.29 37.57
CA GLY A 109 -4.27 6.62 36.66
C GLY A 109 -3.82 6.67 35.20
N ASP A 110 -2.69 7.33 34.94
CA ASP A 110 -2.10 7.38 33.60
C ASP A 110 -1.67 6.00 33.10
N ILE A 111 -1.09 5.16 33.97
CA ILE A 111 -0.76 3.76 33.62
C ILE A 111 -2.03 2.95 33.28
N LEU A 112 -3.10 3.14 34.05
CA LEU A 112 -4.36 2.45 33.82
C LEU A 112 -4.97 2.85 32.47
N LEU A 113 -4.93 4.14 32.14
CA LEU A 113 -5.39 4.67 30.87
C LEU A 113 -4.51 4.18 29.70
N LEU A 114 -3.19 4.13 29.88
CA LEU A 114 -2.26 3.52 28.92
C LEU A 114 -2.61 2.05 28.68
N LEU A 115 -2.87 1.28 29.73
CA LEU A 115 -3.25 -0.12 29.62
C LEU A 115 -4.59 -0.30 28.90
N ALA A 116 -5.58 0.54 29.21
CA ALA A 116 -6.88 0.54 28.54
C ALA A 116 -6.80 0.92 27.05
N THR A 117 -5.82 1.75 26.65
CA THR A 117 -5.64 2.16 25.25
C THR A 117 -4.85 1.14 24.43
N ILE A 118 -3.91 0.42 25.03
CA ILE A 118 -3.12 -0.62 24.35
C ILE A 118 -3.90 -1.94 24.24
N ASP A 119 -4.65 -2.33 25.27
CA ASP A 119 -5.35 -3.61 25.30
C ASP A 119 -6.86 -3.43 25.02
N TYR A 120 -7.23 -3.60 23.76
CA TYR A 120 -8.63 -3.48 23.30
C TYR A 120 -9.53 -4.64 23.80
N ASN A 121 -9.00 -5.64 24.51
CA ASN A 121 -9.79 -6.84 24.82
C ASN A 121 -9.39 -7.57 26.13
N PHE A 122 -9.51 -6.89 27.27
CA PHE A 122 -9.43 -7.56 28.57
C PHE A 122 -10.67 -8.42 28.85
N SER A 123 -10.63 -9.70 28.45
CA SER A 123 -11.68 -10.67 28.77
C SER A 123 -11.70 -11.12 30.24
N ARG A 124 -10.69 -10.76 31.05
CA ARG A 124 -10.53 -11.21 32.45
C ARG A 124 -10.52 -10.12 33.52
N TYR A 125 -10.31 -8.85 33.15
CA TYR A 125 -10.19 -7.75 34.11
C TYR A 125 -10.94 -6.52 33.61
N THR A 126 -11.87 -5.99 34.39
CA THR A 126 -12.56 -4.73 34.07
C THR A 126 -11.77 -3.57 34.65
N LEU A 127 -11.17 -2.75 33.78
CA LEU A 127 -10.53 -1.50 34.20
C LEU A 127 -11.63 -0.49 34.55
N SER A 128 -11.77 -0.15 35.83
CA SER A 128 -12.70 0.89 36.28
C SER A 128 -11.90 2.13 36.66
N LEU A 129 -11.99 3.19 35.85
CA LEU A 129 -11.59 4.53 36.28
C LEU A 129 -12.64 5.03 37.27
N ILE A 130 -12.22 5.27 38.52
CA ILE A 130 -13.05 5.85 39.59
C ILE A 130 -13.03 7.37 39.45
#